data_AF-A0A5N5TK12-F1
#
_entry.id   AF-A0A5N5TK12-F1
#
_cell.length_a   1.000
_cell.length_b   1.000
_cell.length_c   1.000
_cell.angle_alpha   90.00
_cell.angle_beta   90.00
_cell.angle_gamma   90.00
#
_symmetry.space_group_name_H-M   'P 1'
#
loop_
_entity.id
_entity.type
_entity.pdbx_description
1 polymer ?
#
loop_
_entity_poly.entity_id
_entity_poly.type
_entity_poly.pdbx_seq_one_letter_code
_entity_poly.pdbx_strand_id
1 'polypeptide(L)'
;MLHHWVEGNCYGKCGKCKKTIKSYNGITGLQCRWCQLRLHNRCAPHVKPECNLGEYRIHVLPPTSICPAVLDRPRSKKGMVRSESASTCLSDGGGQYILNPRQVFNLAKEGPLPVLQMFKDVSSVRILVCGGGDGTVGWVLEAMDKVQWATPPSVCLIPLGTGNDLARCLRWGGGYEGESLYKILKKMEKSSLVMLDRWHIEVSETREEESNIDRIPYNIVNNYFSIGVDAAICAKFHVEREKNPQKFNSRMKNKLWYFEFATTETFAASCKNLHEDVDIMCDGVSLDLSNGPSLQGIALLNIPYTHGGSNMWGDNAGKKVKNCKSKKKKKKKEKERELSTSSFNSVDLSTAVQDKREEEKEKNYRVRDTHLFH
;
A
#
# COMPACT_ATOMS: atom_id res chain seq x y z
N MET A 1 -8.23 3.90 32.22
CA MET A 1 -7.15 4.83 31.81
C MET A 1 -7.55 6.24 32.23
N LEU A 2 -6.61 7.04 32.76
CA LEU A 2 -6.88 8.42 33.19
C LEU A 2 -6.62 9.41 32.05
N HIS A 3 -7.26 10.57 32.12
CA HIS A 3 -6.91 11.68 31.24
C HIS A 3 -5.46 12.14 31.48
N HIS A 4 -4.68 12.27 30.41
CA HIS A 4 -3.39 12.95 30.44
C HIS A 4 -3.60 14.37 29.92
N TRP A 5 -3.65 15.34 30.82
CA TRP A 5 -3.86 16.74 30.48
C TRP A 5 -2.54 17.41 30.11
N VAL A 6 -2.53 18.11 28.98
CA VAL A 6 -1.40 18.97 28.57
C VAL A 6 -1.88 20.41 28.64
N GLU A 7 -1.15 21.24 29.37
CA GLU A 7 -1.36 22.68 29.40
C GLU A 7 -0.84 23.31 28.11
N GLY A 8 -1.68 24.12 27.46
CA GLY A 8 -1.36 24.75 26.18
C GLY A 8 -2.30 25.91 25.89
N ASN A 9 -1.95 26.79 24.95
CA ASN A 9 -2.88 27.79 24.39
C ASN A 9 -3.98 27.08 23.58
N CYS A 10 -4.96 26.53 24.29
CA CYS A 10 -6.02 25.73 23.71
C CYS A 10 -7.09 26.65 23.12
N TYR A 11 -7.07 26.86 21.82
CA TYR A 11 -8.14 27.60 21.14
C TYR A 11 -9.38 26.71 20.95
N GLY A 12 -10.58 27.20 21.28
CA GLY A 12 -11.84 26.49 21.02
C GLY A 12 -12.84 26.54 22.16
N LYS A 13 -13.86 25.66 22.13
CA LYS A 13 -14.91 25.58 23.15
C LYS A 13 -14.53 24.56 24.22
N CYS A 14 -14.74 24.92 25.48
CA CYS A 14 -14.58 24.01 26.62
C CYS A 14 -15.63 22.89 26.54
N GLY A 15 -15.19 21.63 26.62
CA GLY A 15 -16.05 20.47 26.53
C GLY A 15 -17.08 20.36 27.65
N LYS A 16 -16.79 20.95 28.84
CA LYS A 16 -17.68 20.98 30.00
C LYS A 16 -18.69 22.14 29.94
N CYS A 17 -18.22 23.38 29.94
CA CYS A 17 -19.10 24.56 30.05
C CYS A 17 -19.53 25.16 28.69
N LYS A 18 -19.02 24.62 27.58
CA LYS A 18 -19.27 25.05 26.19
C LYS A 18 -18.84 26.50 25.84
N LYS A 19 -18.33 27.27 26.81
CA LYS A 19 -17.77 28.60 26.61
C LYS A 19 -16.39 28.53 25.95
N THR A 20 -16.02 29.57 25.21
CA THR A 20 -14.71 29.70 24.57
C THR A 20 -13.59 29.73 25.60
N ILE A 21 -12.51 29.01 25.34
CA ILE A 21 -11.24 29.10 26.05
C ILE A 21 -10.50 30.30 25.45
N LYS A 22 -10.46 31.40 26.21
CA LYS A 22 -9.74 32.61 25.81
C LYS A 22 -8.28 32.47 26.23
N SER A 23 -7.37 32.74 25.30
CA SER A 23 -5.95 32.88 25.58
C SER A 23 -5.65 34.32 25.98
N TYR A 24 -5.15 34.54 27.19
CA TYR A 24 -4.65 35.84 27.64
C TYR A 24 -3.24 35.64 28.18
N ASN A 25 -2.23 36.26 27.54
CA ASN A 25 -0.83 36.41 27.96
C ASN A 25 -0.25 35.30 28.88
N GLY A 26 -0.54 34.02 28.56
CA GLY A 26 -0.17 32.86 29.37
C GLY A 26 -0.77 31.56 28.81
N ILE A 27 -0.19 30.42 29.21
CA ILE A 27 -0.63 29.08 28.80
C ILE A 27 -1.99 28.79 29.47
N THR A 28 -3.07 28.87 28.69
CA THR A 28 -4.44 28.78 29.22
C THR A 28 -5.26 27.70 28.52
N GLY A 29 -5.76 26.77 29.33
CA GLY A 29 -6.56 25.63 28.88
C GLY A 29 -5.79 24.31 28.90
N LEU A 30 -6.55 23.25 29.10
CA LEU A 30 -6.06 21.87 29.12
C LEU A 30 -6.60 21.15 27.89
N GLN A 31 -5.74 20.41 27.21
CA GLN A 31 -6.15 19.45 26.18
C GLN A 31 -5.73 18.05 26.60
N CYS A 32 -6.69 17.12 26.65
CA CYS A 32 -6.35 15.73 26.90
C CYS A 32 -5.61 15.16 25.69
N ARG A 33 -4.45 14.54 25.93
CA ARG A 33 -3.63 13.92 24.88
C ARG A 33 -4.32 12.78 24.14
N TRP A 34 -5.24 12.09 24.81
CA TRP A 34 -5.89 10.90 24.28
C TRP A 34 -7.20 11.24 23.59
N CYS A 35 -8.19 11.72 24.34
CA CYS A 35 -9.52 12.00 23.79
C CYS A 35 -9.66 13.37 23.11
N GLN A 36 -8.59 14.19 23.09
CA GLN A 36 -8.59 15.54 22.52
C GLN A 36 -9.59 16.51 23.18
N LEU A 37 -10.18 16.14 24.32
CA LEU A 37 -11.09 16.99 25.07
C LEU A 37 -10.36 18.25 25.54
N ARG A 38 -10.91 19.42 25.21
CA ARG A 38 -10.38 20.72 25.65
C ARG A 38 -11.20 21.26 26.82
N LEU A 39 -10.56 21.72 27.88
CA LEU A 39 -11.22 22.26 29.07
C LEU A 39 -10.53 23.54 29.53
N HIS A 40 -11.27 24.43 30.19
CA HIS A 40 -10.63 25.42 31.06
C HIS A 40 -9.97 24.72 32.25
N ASN A 41 -8.89 25.27 32.79
CA ASN A 41 -8.21 24.73 33.98
C ASN A 41 -9.21 24.52 35.15
N ARG A 42 -10.09 25.49 35.40
CA ARG A 42 -11.19 25.39 36.40
C ARG A 42 -12.24 24.31 36.11
N CYS A 43 -12.37 23.87 34.85
CA CYS A 43 -13.37 22.87 34.46
C CYS A 43 -12.82 21.44 34.54
N ALA A 44 -11.51 21.24 34.60
CA ALA A 44 -10.88 19.91 34.67
C ALA A 44 -11.30 19.08 35.90
N PRO A 45 -11.37 19.63 37.12
CA PRO A 45 -11.81 18.87 38.30
C PRO A 45 -13.28 18.40 38.22
N HIS A 46 -14.08 19.00 37.34
CA HIS A 46 -15.53 18.76 37.21
C HIS A 46 -15.89 17.76 36.09
N VAL A 47 -14.89 17.09 35.52
CA VAL A 47 -15.07 15.97 34.57
C VAL A 47 -14.61 14.66 35.20
N LYS A 48 -15.15 13.55 34.71
CA LYS A 48 -14.73 12.22 35.15
C LYS A 48 -13.22 12.03 34.90
N PRO A 49 -12.47 11.41 35.83
CA PRO A 49 -11.04 11.19 35.67
C PRO A 49 -10.74 10.13 34.59
N GLU A 50 -11.69 9.25 34.30
CA GLU A 50 -11.55 8.20 33.29
C GLU A 50 -11.64 8.75 31.86
N CYS A 51 -10.60 8.49 31.07
CA CYS A 51 -10.56 8.83 29.66
C CYS A 51 -11.12 7.70 28.79
N ASN A 52 -12.06 8.03 27.91
CA ASN A 52 -12.63 7.12 26.92
C ASN A 52 -11.87 7.07 25.58
N LEU A 53 -10.68 7.70 25.51
CA LEU A 53 -9.86 7.87 24.31
C LEU A 53 -10.52 8.67 23.15
N GLY A 54 -11.74 9.17 23.35
CA GLY A 54 -12.44 10.06 22.41
C GLY A 54 -12.95 9.36 21.15
N GLU A 55 -13.18 10.18 20.12
CA GLU A 55 -13.74 9.76 18.83
C GLU A 55 -12.85 8.73 18.11
N TYR A 56 -11.53 8.91 18.15
CA TYR A 56 -10.56 8.08 17.44
C TYR A 56 -9.99 6.93 18.29
N ARG A 57 -10.71 6.51 19.33
CA ARG A 57 -10.26 5.50 20.30
C ARG A 57 -9.77 4.19 19.68
N ILE A 58 -10.32 3.80 18.52
CA ILE A 58 -9.97 2.56 17.82
C ILE A 58 -8.66 2.66 17.03
N HIS A 59 -8.08 3.86 16.94
CA HIS A 59 -6.79 4.09 16.29
C HIS A 59 -5.67 4.32 17.30
N VAL A 60 -6.01 4.72 18.53
CA VAL A 60 -5.05 5.08 19.58
C VAL A 60 -4.74 3.85 20.43
N LEU A 61 -3.48 3.41 20.41
CA LEU A 61 -2.99 2.43 21.38
C LEU A 61 -2.71 3.13 22.71
N PRO A 62 -3.36 2.70 23.81
CA PRO A 62 -3.02 3.22 25.12
C PRO A 62 -1.57 2.83 25.48
N PRO A 63 -0.80 3.68 26.19
CA PRO A 63 0.57 3.35 26.60
C PRO A 63 0.72 2.02 27.35
N THR A 64 -0.34 1.56 28.02
CA THR A 64 -0.37 0.27 28.73
C THR A 64 -0.41 -0.94 27.80
N SER A 65 -0.69 -0.75 26.50
CA SER A 65 -0.76 -1.82 25.50
C SER A 65 0.54 -2.03 24.74
N ILE A 66 1.57 -1.23 25.00
CA ILE A 66 2.89 -1.34 24.37
C ILE A 66 3.88 -1.78 25.43
N CYS A 67 4.20 -3.08 25.48
CA CYS A 67 5.24 -3.62 26.35
C CYS A 67 6.60 -3.49 25.64
N PRO A 68 7.60 -2.82 26.25
CA PRO A 68 8.97 -2.87 25.76
C PRO A 68 9.48 -4.32 25.77
N ALA A 69 10.15 -4.74 24.71
CA ALA A 69 10.74 -6.09 24.60
C ALA A 69 11.73 -6.43 25.74
N VAL A 70 12.28 -5.43 26.43
CA VAL A 70 13.21 -5.59 27.57
C VAL A 70 12.48 -6.00 28.87
N LEU A 71 11.14 -5.95 28.92
CA LEU A 71 10.35 -6.33 30.09
C LEU A 71 9.76 -7.75 30.00
N ASP A 72 10.35 -8.65 29.21
CA ASP A 72 10.09 -10.09 29.28
C ASP A 72 10.54 -10.65 30.64
N ARG A 73 9.71 -10.45 31.67
CA ARG A 73 9.68 -11.26 32.88
C ARG A 73 8.52 -12.24 32.76
N PRO A 74 8.74 -13.55 32.95
CA PRO A 74 7.66 -14.51 32.94
C PRO A 74 6.89 -14.36 34.25
N ARG A 75 5.73 -13.68 34.21
CA ARG A 75 4.55 -13.89 35.08
C ARG A 75 3.62 -12.69 35.02
N SER A 76 2.45 -12.88 34.42
CA SER A 76 1.18 -12.97 35.17
C SER A 76 0.02 -12.69 34.21
N LYS A 77 -0.76 -13.74 33.94
CA LYS A 77 -2.06 -13.63 33.28
C LYS A 77 -3.00 -12.82 34.17
N LYS A 78 -3.11 -11.50 33.96
CA LYS A 78 -4.26 -10.72 34.45
C LYS A 78 -4.65 -9.63 33.46
N GLY A 79 -5.78 -9.87 32.77
CA GLY A 79 -6.70 -8.86 32.26
C GLY A 79 -6.08 -7.70 31.48
N MET A 80 -5.44 -7.97 30.35
CA MET A 80 -5.11 -6.91 29.40
C MET A 80 -6.40 -6.41 28.76
N VAL A 81 -6.72 -5.14 28.99
CA VAL A 81 -7.85 -4.46 28.32
C VAL A 81 -7.61 -4.58 26.82
N ARG A 82 -8.42 -5.41 26.16
CA ARG A 82 -8.44 -5.63 24.72
C ARG A 82 -8.71 -4.30 24.02
N SER A 83 -7.71 -3.75 23.33
CA SER A 83 -7.95 -2.73 22.31
C SER A 83 -8.44 -3.47 21.07
N GLU A 84 -9.68 -3.22 20.65
CA GLU A 84 -10.33 -3.99 19.58
C GLU A 84 -9.83 -3.66 18.17
N SER A 85 -9.01 -2.63 18.02
CA SER A 85 -8.24 -2.33 16.81
C SER A 85 -7.16 -1.30 17.16
N ALA A 86 -6.06 -1.27 16.40
CA ALA A 86 -4.99 -0.29 16.59
C ALA A 86 -4.38 0.10 15.25
N SER A 87 -4.24 1.39 14.97
CA SER A 87 -3.56 1.87 13.75
C SER A 87 -2.14 2.32 14.09
N THR A 88 -1.12 1.63 13.57
CA THR A 88 0.28 2.07 13.67
C THR A 88 0.64 2.83 12.39
N CYS A 89 1.16 4.04 12.53
CA CYS A 89 1.62 4.85 11.42
C CYS A 89 3.12 4.72 11.23
N LEU A 90 3.53 4.32 10.04
CA LEU A 90 4.92 4.34 9.61
C LEU A 90 5.07 5.58 8.73
N SER A 91 5.65 6.66 9.24
CA SER A 91 5.72 7.97 8.55
C SER A 91 7.12 8.55 8.50
N ASP A 92 7.48 9.15 7.36
CA ASP A 92 8.68 9.98 7.19
C ASP A 92 8.47 11.46 7.57
N GLY A 93 7.91 11.70 8.76
CA GLY A 93 7.85 13.03 9.37
C GLY A 93 6.55 13.82 9.18
N GLY A 94 6.15 14.51 10.27
CA GLY A 94 5.07 15.50 10.29
C GLY A 94 3.68 14.93 10.60
N GLY A 95 3.36 14.71 11.88
CA GLY A 95 2.04 14.24 12.29
C GLY A 95 1.57 14.83 13.62
N GLN A 96 0.52 15.64 13.56
CA GLN A 96 -0.23 16.19 14.69
C GLN A 96 -0.63 15.09 15.69
N TYR A 97 -0.73 15.47 16.97
CA TYR A 97 -0.91 14.68 18.18
C TYR A 97 -2.21 13.84 18.32
N ILE A 98 -2.63 13.13 17.28
CA ILE A 98 -3.83 12.27 17.29
C ILE A 98 -3.49 10.86 17.77
N LEU A 99 -2.42 10.29 17.23
CA LEU A 99 -1.95 8.96 17.60
C LEU A 99 -0.98 9.02 18.77
N ASN A 100 -0.86 7.91 19.49
CA ASN A 100 0.18 7.79 20.50
C ASN A 100 1.55 7.89 19.78
N PRO A 101 2.49 8.74 20.25
CA PRO A 101 3.82 8.85 19.64
C PRO A 101 4.53 7.51 19.49
N ARG A 102 4.28 6.55 20.40
CA ARG A 102 4.83 5.19 20.31
C ARG A 102 4.20 4.31 19.22
N GLN A 103 3.23 4.83 18.47
CA GLN A 103 2.64 4.19 17.29
C GLN A 103 3.13 4.83 15.98
N VAL A 104 3.97 5.87 16.06
CA VAL A 104 4.43 6.62 14.90
C VAL A 104 5.92 6.41 14.75
N PHE A 105 6.33 5.72 13.69
CA PHE A 105 7.73 5.36 13.47
C PHE A 105 8.23 5.88 12.13
N ASN A 106 9.51 6.27 12.08
CA ASN A 106 10.16 6.61 10.83
C ASN A 106 10.92 5.39 10.29
N LEU A 107 10.46 4.87 9.16
CA LEU A 107 11.06 3.71 8.48
C LEU A 107 12.51 3.94 8.06
N ALA A 108 12.88 5.17 7.67
CA ALA A 108 14.24 5.49 7.28
C ALA A 108 15.24 5.41 8.44
N LYS A 109 14.76 5.49 9.70
CA LYS A 109 15.62 5.43 10.90
C LYS A 109 15.76 4.01 11.46
N GLU A 110 14.65 3.32 11.63
CA GLU A 110 14.59 2.06 12.39
C GLU A 110 14.29 0.85 11.50
N GLY A 111 13.86 1.06 10.26
CA GLY A 111 13.31 0.01 9.40
C GLY A 111 11.96 -0.53 9.89
N PRO A 112 11.25 -1.30 9.04
CA PRO A 112 9.95 -1.85 9.39
C PRO A 112 10.04 -3.03 10.36
N LEU A 113 11.07 -3.87 10.26
CA LEU A 113 11.12 -5.15 10.98
C LEU A 113 11.11 -5.01 12.52
N PRO A 114 11.95 -4.17 13.16
CA PRO A 114 11.93 -4.02 14.62
C PRO A 114 10.57 -3.50 15.11
N VAL A 115 9.99 -2.55 14.37
CA VAL A 115 8.68 -1.98 14.69
C VAL A 115 7.60 -3.06 14.62
N LEU A 116 7.56 -3.85 13.55
CA LEU A 116 6.58 -4.92 13.38
C LEU A 116 6.68 -5.98 14.49
N GLN A 117 7.91 -6.32 14.91
CA GLN A 117 8.12 -7.23 16.03
C GLN A 117 7.55 -6.71 17.35
N MET A 118 7.61 -5.39 17.61
CA MET A 118 7.02 -4.79 18.81
C MET A 118 5.49 -4.93 18.88
N PHE A 119 4.81 -5.05 17.73
CA PHE A 119 3.35 -5.16 17.66
C PHE A 119 2.86 -6.59 17.38
N LYS A 120 3.75 -7.59 17.32
CA LYS A 120 3.40 -8.98 16.96
C LYS A 120 2.32 -9.60 17.86
N ASP A 121 2.33 -9.25 19.15
CA ASP A 121 1.44 -9.78 20.18
C ASP A 121 0.18 -8.92 20.40
N VAL A 122 0.08 -7.79 19.70
CA VAL A 122 -1.08 -6.91 19.79
C VAL A 122 -2.17 -7.44 18.87
N SER A 123 -3.34 -7.77 19.44
CA SER A 123 -4.49 -8.23 18.66
C SER A 123 -5.06 -7.10 17.78
N SER A 124 -5.53 -7.44 16.58
CA SER A 124 -6.28 -6.54 15.69
C SER A 124 -5.51 -5.27 15.27
N VAL A 125 -4.20 -5.38 15.04
CA VAL A 125 -3.39 -4.29 14.51
C VAL A 125 -3.71 -4.03 13.03
N ARG A 126 -3.69 -2.76 12.66
CA ARG A 126 -3.74 -2.23 11.29
C ARG A 126 -2.54 -1.35 11.09
N ILE A 127 -1.88 -1.50 9.96
CA ILE A 127 -0.67 -0.72 9.63
C ILE A 127 -1.07 0.33 8.61
N LEU A 128 -0.77 1.59 8.88
CA LEU A 128 -0.87 2.69 7.94
C LEU A 128 0.54 3.07 7.49
N VAL A 129 0.82 2.82 6.21
CA VAL A 129 2.10 3.14 5.59
C VAL A 129 1.99 4.52 4.94
N CYS A 130 2.71 5.48 5.49
CA CYS A 130 2.83 6.84 5.00
C CYS A 130 4.23 6.98 4.38
N GLY A 131 4.41 6.55 3.13
CA GLY A 131 5.73 6.37 2.53
C GLY A 131 5.82 6.70 1.03
N GLY A 132 7.05 6.86 0.55
CA GLY A 132 7.44 7.34 -0.78
C GLY A 132 7.20 6.39 -1.95
N GLY A 133 5.97 5.91 -2.11
CA GLY A 133 5.52 5.12 -3.26
C GLY A 133 5.45 3.62 -3.00
N ASP A 134 5.29 2.83 -4.07
CA ASP A 134 5.06 1.38 -4.01
C ASP A 134 6.21 0.61 -3.35
N GLY A 135 7.46 1.08 -3.52
CA GLY A 135 8.64 0.45 -2.90
C GLY A 135 8.61 0.49 -1.37
N THR A 136 8.08 1.56 -0.75
CA THR A 136 7.95 1.61 0.72
C THR A 136 6.94 0.58 1.23
N VAL A 137 5.87 0.35 0.47
CA VAL A 137 4.87 -0.66 0.81
C VAL A 137 5.45 -2.05 0.67
N GLY A 138 6.17 -2.31 -0.43
CA GLY A 138 6.88 -3.57 -0.65
C GLY A 138 7.83 -3.91 0.50
N TRP A 139 8.60 -2.93 0.97
CA TRP A 139 9.50 -3.10 2.10
C TRP A 139 8.79 -3.47 3.41
N VAL A 140 7.64 -2.87 3.69
CA VAL A 140 6.81 -3.22 4.86
C VAL A 140 6.24 -4.62 4.72
N LEU A 141 5.71 -4.99 3.55
CA LEU A 141 5.16 -6.33 3.30
C LEU A 141 6.23 -7.42 3.43
N GLU A 142 7.42 -7.19 2.90
CA GLU A 142 8.55 -8.10 3.03
C GLU A 142 8.97 -8.28 4.51
N ALA A 143 9.00 -7.20 5.28
CA ALA A 143 9.28 -7.28 6.71
C ALA A 143 8.16 -7.99 7.47
N MET A 144 6.90 -7.87 7.03
CA MET A 144 5.78 -8.63 7.59
C MET A 144 5.92 -10.13 7.33
N ASP A 145 6.49 -10.55 6.19
CA ASP A 145 6.75 -11.97 5.87
C ASP A 145 7.74 -12.62 6.85
N LYS A 146 8.67 -11.83 7.38
CA LYS A 146 9.71 -12.25 8.33
C LYS A 146 9.19 -12.34 9.77
N VAL A 147 8.00 -11.82 10.06
CA VAL A 147 7.38 -11.86 11.39
C VAL A 147 6.37 -12.99 11.46
N GLN A 148 6.46 -13.80 12.52
CA GLN A 148 5.50 -14.89 12.78
C GLN A 148 4.23 -14.34 13.43
N TRP A 149 3.28 -13.90 12.61
CA TRP A 149 1.99 -13.40 13.08
C TRP A 149 1.02 -14.54 13.41
N ALA A 150 0.34 -14.47 14.55
CA ALA A 150 -0.82 -15.32 14.80
C ALA A 150 -1.99 -14.97 13.86
N THR A 151 -2.13 -13.68 13.53
CA THR A 151 -3.05 -13.20 12.49
C THR A 151 -2.40 -11.98 11.82
N PRO A 152 -2.04 -12.05 10.53
CA PRO A 152 -1.38 -10.94 9.85
C PRO A 152 -2.22 -9.66 9.89
N PRO A 153 -1.63 -8.51 10.25
CA PRO A 153 -2.34 -7.24 10.28
C PRO A 153 -2.67 -6.75 8.88
N SER A 154 -3.75 -5.97 8.75
CA SER A 154 -4.10 -5.37 7.45
C SER A 154 -3.27 -4.12 7.19
N VAL A 155 -2.86 -3.91 5.93
CA VAL A 155 -2.09 -2.72 5.52
C VAL A 155 -2.98 -1.72 4.78
N CYS A 156 -2.78 -0.44 5.07
CA CYS A 156 -3.41 0.71 4.44
C CYS A 156 -2.33 1.68 3.97
N LEU A 157 -2.56 2.38 2.86
CA LEU A 157 -1.55 3.16 2.16
C LEU A 157 -1.93 4.63 2.09
N ILE A 158 -0.95 5.52 2.27
CA ILE A 158 -1.07 6.93 1.90
C ILE A 158 -0.13 7.19 0.71
N PRO A 159 -0.66 7.60 -0.47
CA PRO A 159 0.12 7.76 -1.70
C PRO A 159 1.00 9.03 -1.67
N LEU A 160 2.09 9.03 -0.89
CA LEU A 160 3.03 10.15 -0.82
C LEU A 160 4.06 10.15 -1.96
N GLY A 161 4.26 9.01 -2.63
CA GLY A 161 5.23 8.85 -3.71
C GLY A 161 4.80 9.41 -5.07
N THR A 162 5.58 9.07 -6.11
CA THR A 162 5.26 9.43 -7.51
C THR A 162 4.53 8.30 -8.26
N GLY A 163 4.96 7.05 -8.05
CA GLY A 163 4.36 5.83 -8.62
C GLY A 163 2.94 5.66 -8.10
N ASN A 164 2.76 5.11 -6.90
CA ASN A 164 1.49 4.90 -6.19
C ASN A 164 0.51 3.98 -6.92
N ASP A 165 0.99 3.03 -7.71
CA ASP A 165 0.15 2.14 -8.53
C ASP A 165 -0.71 1.21 -7.68
N LEU A 166 -0.16 0.69 -6.59
CA LEU A 166 -0.89 -0.12 -5.61
C LEU A 166 -1.97 0.71 -4.92
N ALA A 167 -1.69 1.97 -4.59
CA ALA A 167 -2.68 2.87 -4.00
C ALA A 167 -3.80 3.23 -4.99
N ARG A 168 -3.52 3.32 -6.30
CA ARG A 168 -4.57 3.46 -7.33
C ARG A 168 -5.42 2.20 -7.44
N CYS A 169 -4.77 1.02 -7.47
CA CYS A 169 -5.46 -0.27 -7.50
C CYS A 169 -6.44 -0.42 -6.33
N LEU A 170 -6.02 -0.02 -5.13
CA LEU A 170 -6.79 -0.06 -3.88
C LEU A 170 -7.61 1.22 -3.63
N ARG A 171 -7.71 2.10 -4.63
CA ARG A 171 -8.55 3.31 -4.63
C ARG A 171 -8.25 4.32 -3.53
N TRP A 172 -7.06 4.27 -2.93
CA TRP A 172 -6.53 5.33 -2.06
C TRP A 172 -6.05 6.55 -2.86
N GLY A 173 -5.96 6.42 -4.18
CA GLY A 173 -5.68 7.51 -5.12
C GLY A 173 -4.24 7.51 -5.63
N GLY A 174 -4.00 8.35 -6.64
CA GLY A 174 -2.67 8.47 -7.28
C GLY A 174 -1.69 9.39 -6.56
N GLY A 175 -2.15 10.11 -5.53
CA GLY A 175 -1.32 11.05 -4.79
C GLY A 175 -2.06 11.67 -3.61
N TYR A 176 -1.32 11.92 -2.54
CA TYR A 176 -1.81 12.67 -1.39
C TYR A 176 -1.93 14.16 -1.72
N GLU A 177 -3.04 14.77 -1.27
CA GLU A 177 -3.42 16.16 -1.55
C GLU A 177 -3.57 16.99 -0.25
N GLY A 178 -2.88 16.61 0.83
CA GLY A 178 -2.92 17.36 2.09
C GLY A 178 -4.17 17.10 2.93
N GLU A 179 -4.87 15.98 2.72
CA GLU A 179 -6.03 15.60 3.52
C GLU A 179 -5.65 15.38 4.99
N SER A 180 -6.38 15.97 5.94
CA SER A 180 -6.03 15.83 7.36
C SER A 180 -6.07 14.37 7.83
N LEU A 181 -5.13 14.00 8.71
CA LEU A 181 -5.05 12.66 9.30
C LEU A 181 -6.39 12.21 9.90
N TYR A 182 -7.18 13.11 10.49
CA TYR A 182 -8.54 12.83 10.96
C TYR A 182 -9.47 12.24 9.88
N LYS A 183 -9.45 12.81 8.67
CA LYS A 183 -10.27 12.33 7.56
C LYS A 183 -9.77 10.98 7.05
N ILE A 184 -8.45 10.80 6.99
CA ILE A 184 -7.82 9.53 6.59
C ILE A 184 -8.21 8.42 7.57
N LEU A 185 -8.09 8.66 8.89
CA LEU A 185 -8.49 7.69 9.91
C LEU A 185 -9.97 7.31 9.74
N LYS A 186 -10.88 8.27 9.55
CA LYS A 186 -12.30 7.97 9.26
C LYS A 186 -12.52 7.17 7.97
N LYS A 187 -11.75 7.43 6.91
CA LYS A 187 -11.78 6.63 5.68
C LYS A 187 -11.33 5.19 5.96
N MET A 188 -10.29 5.03 6.78
CA MET A 188 -9.81 3.70 7.22
C MET A 188 -10.84 2.94 8.06
N GLU A 189 -11.63 3.62 8.89
CA GLU A 189 -12.70 2.96 9.66
C GLU A 189 -13.75 2.33 8.73
N LYS A 190 -14.05 3.02 7.62
CA LYS A 190 -15.08 2.63 6.65
C LYS A 190 -14.56 1.76 5.50
N SER A 191 -13.24 1.54 5.41
CA SER A 191 -12.65 0.77 4.31
C SER A 191 -12.87 -0.73 4.47
N SER A 192 -13.02 -1.41 3.34
CA SER A 192 -13.14 -2.87 3.26
C SER A 192 -11.76 -3.52 3.25
N LEU A 193 -11.71 -4.82 3.57
CA LEU A 193 -10.52 -5.65 3.40
C LEU A 193 -10.59 -6.33 2.04
N VAL A 194 -9.47 -6.38 1.34
CA VAL A 194 -9.24 -7.04 0.06
C VAL A 194 -7.98 -7.89 0.20
N MET A 195 -7.91 -9.01 -0.50
CA MET A 195 -6.70 -9.83 -0.52
C MET A 195 -5.75 -9.30 -1.60
N LEU A 196 -4.45 -9.29 -1.31
CA LEU A 196 -3.43 -8.95 -2.30
C LEU A 196 -2.65 -10.22 -2.63
N ASP A 197 -2.77 -10.66 -3.88
CA ASP A 197 -1.95 -11.72 -4.43
C ASP A 197 -0.51 -11.21 -4.53
N ARG A 198 0.48 -12.08 -4.27
CA ARG A 198 1.90 -11.71 -4.28
C ARG A 198 2.67 -12.80 -4.99
N TRP A 199 3.29 -12.45 -6.10
CA TRP A 199 3.90 -13.42 -7.00
C TRP A 199 5.32 -13.72 -6.55
N HIS A 200 5.66 -14.99 -6.46
CA HIS A 200 7.03 -15.42 -6.21
C HIS A 200 7.76 -15.62 -7.55
N ILE A 201 8.97 -15.09 -7.66
CA ILE A 201 9.83 -15.26 -8.83
C ILE A 201 11.09 -16.00 -8.41
N GLU A 202 11.36 -17.09 -9.11
CA GLU A 202 12.61 -17.84 -9.03
C GLU A 202 13.42 -17.58 -10.29
N VAL A 203 14.71 -17.34 -10.11
CA VAL A 203 15.64 -17.21 -11.23
C VAL A 203 16.72 -18.26 -11.03
N SER A 204 16.81 -19.15 -12.01
CA SER A 204 17.76 -20.24 -12.08
C SER A 204 18.70 -20.02 -13.26
N GLU A 205 19.99 -20.18 -13.02
CA GLU A 205 20.98 -20.20 -14.09
C GLU A 205 21.06 -21.58 -14.72
N THR A 206 21.15 -21.62 -16.04
CA THR A 206 21.34 -22.86 -16.81
C THR A 206 22.82 -23.18 -17.09
N ARG A 207 23.77 -22.30 -16.70
CA ARG A 207 25.21 -22.49 -16.96
C ARG A 207 26.03 -22.16 -15.71
N GLU A 208 26.79 -23.14 -15.22
CA GLU A 208 27.64 -23.05 -14.02
C GLU A 208 28.92 -22.23 -14.24
N GLU A 209 28.83 -21.01 -14.76
CA GLU A 209 30.00 -20.14 -14.88
C GLU A 209 30.14 -19.25 -13.64
N GLU A 210 31.19 -19.51 -12.86
CA GLU A 210 31.62 -18.74 -11.68
C GLU A 210 31.73 -17.24 -12.01
N SER A 211 30.66 -16.52 -11.77
CA SER A 211 30.70 -15.06 -11.64
C SER A 211 29.89 -14.67 -10.42
N ASN A 212 30.47 -13.81 -9.59
CA ASN A 212 29.77 -13.15 -8.50
C ASN A 212 28.66 -12.27 -9.09
N ILE A 213 27.54 -12.87 -9.48
CA ILE A 213 26.34 -12.14 -9.92
C ILE A 213 25.52 -11.82 -8.68
N ASP A 214 25.15 -10.55 -8.55
CA ASP A 214 24.28 -10.05 -7.50
C ASP A 214 22.99 -10.87 -7.46
N ARG A 215 22.80 -11.64 -6.38
CA ARG A 215 21.52 -12.32 -6.11
C ARG A 215 20.39 -11.31 -6.25
N ILE A 216 19.31 -11.70 -6.92
CA ILE A 216 18.15 -10.82 -7.06
C ILE A 216 17.73 -10.35 -5.66
N PRO A 217 17.69 -9.04 -5.42
CA PRO A 217 17.46 -8.50 -4.09
C PRO A 217 16.04 -8.82 -3.58
N TYR A 218 15.10 -9.12 -4.49
CA TYR A 218 13.71 -9.40 -4.19
C TYR A 218 13.14 -10.51 -5.08
N ASN A 219 12.57 -11.54 -4.45
CA ASN A 219 11.89 -12.66 -5.11
C ASN A 219 10.36 -12.57 -5.02
N ILE A 220 9.81 -11.47 -4.48
CA ILE A 220 8.36 -11.25 -4.38
C ILE A 220 7.95 -10.01 -5.15
N VAL A 221 6.94 -10.16 -6.00
CA VAL A 221 6.37 -9.10 -6.84
C VAL A 221 4.96 -8.76 -6.37
N ASN A 222 4.80 -7.49 -5.93
CA ASN A 222 3.53 -6.97 -5.45
C ASN A 222 2.72 -6.24 -6.54
N ASN A 223 3.39 -5.63 -7.52
CA ASN A 223 2.73 -4.81 -8.54
C ASN A 223 2.90 -5.42 -9.92
N TYR A 224 4.12 -5.38 -10.45
CA TYR A 224 4.46 -5.97 -11.72
C TYR A 224 5.97 -6.22 -11.79
N PHE A 225 6.36 -7.09 -12.72
CA PHE A 225 7.75 -7.37 -13.09
C PHE A 225 7.89 -7.13 -14.59
N SER A 226 9.01 -6.55 -15.03
CA SER A 226 9.23 -6.24 -16.43
C SER A 226 10.65 -6.57 -16.89
N ILE A 227 10.76 -6.92 -18.16
CA ILE A 227 12.01 -7.15 -18.91
C ILE A 227 11.98 -6.26 -20.15
N GLY A 228 13.13 -5.74 -20.57
CA GLY A 228 13.28 -4.92 -21.77
C GLY A 228 13.15 -3.42 -21.49
N VAL A 229 12.50 -2.68 -22.40
CA VAL A 229 12.53 -1.22 -22.42
C VAL A 229 12.06 -0.56 -21.13
N ASP A 230 11.02 -1.07 -20.48
CA ASP A 230 10.55 -0.54 -19.19
C ASP A 230 11.59 -0.72 -18.09
N ALA A 231 12.19 -1.91 -17.99
CA ALA A 231 13.25 -2.19 -17.02
C ALA A 231 14.47 -1.28 -17.25
N ALA A 232 14.84 -1.03 -18.51
CA ALA A 232 15.92 -0.10 -18.87
C ALA A 232 15.62 1.34 -18.43
N ILE A 233 14.38 1.83 -18.67
CA ILE A 233 13.94 3.16 -18.23
C ILE A 233 13.96 3.24 -16.69
N CYS A 234 13.44 2.23 -16.00
CA CYS A 234 13.44 2.17 -14.54
C CYS A 234 14.86 2.18 -13.96
N ALA A 235 15.78 1.42 -14.55
CA ALA A 235 17.19 1.40 -14.15
C ALA A 235 17.85 2.77 -14.33
N LYS A 236 17.64 3.42 -15.49
CA LYS A 236 18.16 4.76 -15.76
C LYS A 236 17.60 5.81 -14.80
N PHE A 237 16.30 5.77 -14.54
CA PHE A 237 15.65 6.64 -13.57
C PHE A 237 16.23 6.45 -12.16
N HIS A 238 16.45 5.19 -11.76
CA HIS A 238 17.03 4.87 -10.46
C HIS A 238 18.45 5.43 -10.33
N VAL A 239 19.33 5.13 -11.30
CA VAL A 239 20.72 5.61 -11.32
C VAL A 239 20.81 7.13 -11.30
N GLU A 240 19.99 7.83 -12.10
CA GLU A 240 20.00 9.29 -12.13
C GLU A 240 19.48 9.89 -10.82
N ARG A 241 18.49 9.24 -10.19
CA ARG A 241 17.96 9.66 -8.89
C ARG A 241 18.97 9.50 -7.77
N GLU A 242 19.76 8.45 -7.76
CA GLU A 242 20.84 8.26 -6.79
C GLU A 242 21.96 9.29 -6.98
N LYS A 243 22.31 9.60 -8.22
CA LYS A 243 23.33 10.62 -8.54
C LYS A 243 22.88 12.04 -8.19
N ASN A 244 21.60 12.34 -8.41
CA ASN A 244 21.07 13.72 -8.34
C ASN A 244 19.77 13.84 -7.53
N PRO A 245 19.72 13.44 -6.24
CA PRO A 245 18.47 13.37 -5.47
C PRO A 245 17.71 14.70 -5.40
N GLN A 246 18.41 15.83 -5.39
CA GLN A 246 17.84 17.18 -5.42
C GLN A 246 16.96 17.46 -6.66
N LYS A 247 17.19 16.77 -7.78
CA LYS A 247 16.36 16.91 -9.00
C LYS A 247 15.03 16.14 -8.89
N PHE A 248 14.90 15.21 -7.94
CA PHE A 248 13.77 14.28 -7.82
C PHE A 248 12.83 14.57 -6.64
N ASN A 249 12.71 15.85 -6.27
CA ASN A 249 11.93 16.30 -5.11
C ASN A 249 10.45 16.59 -5.40
N SER A 250 9.98 16.39 -6.63
CA SER A 250 8.59 16.69 -7.01
C SER A 250 8.01 15.61 -7.91
N ARG A 251 6.77 15.20 -7.61
CA ARG A 251 6.03 14.19 -8.40
C ARG A 251 5.91 14.59 -9.87
N MET A 252 5.65 15.86 -10.17
CA MET A 252 5.52 16.34 -11.54
C MET A 252 6.86 16.27 -12.29
N LYS A 253 7.95 16.70 -11.63
CA LYS A 253 9.30 16.62 -12.21
C LYS A 253 9.73 15.17 -12.44
N ASN A 254 9.44 14.29 -11.47
CA ASN A 254 9.74 12.87 -11.57
C ASN A 254 9.02 12.22 -12.77
N LYS A 255 7.74 12.55 -12.98
CA LYS A 255 7.00 12.09 -14.16
C LYS A 255 7.59 12.61 -15.47
N LEU A 256 8.07 13.85 -15.50
CA LEU A 256 8.73 14.41 -16.68
C LEU A 256 10.05 13.68 -16.98
N TRP A 257 10.85 13.38 -15.96
CA TRP A 257 12.06 12.56 -16.13
C TRP A 257 11.75 11.17 -16.69
N TYR A 258 10.71 10.50 -16.20
CA TYR A 258 10.26 9.22 -16.76
C TYR A 258 9.88 9.34 -18.24
N PHE A 259 9.16 10.40 -18.62
CA PHE A 259 8.81 10.66 -20.01
C PHE A 259 10.05 10.90 -20.88
N GLU A 260 10.99 11.71 -20.41
CA GLU A 260 12.24 12.01 -21.11
C GLU A 260 13.08 10.75 -21.32
N PHE A 261 13.24 9.92 -20.29
CA PHE A 261 13.95 8.64 -20.42
C PHE A 261 13.21 7.67 -21.34
N ALA A 262 11.88 7.57 -21.24
CA ALA A 262 11.09 6.73 -22.13
C ALA A 262 11.26 7.14 -23.60
N THR A 263 11.24 8.44 -23.90
CA THR A 263 11.50 8.92 -25.27
C THR A 263 12.91 8.56 -25.73
N THR A 264 13.92 8.80 -24.88
CA THR A 264 15.32 8.49 -25.21
C THR A 264 15.54 7.01 -25.49
N GLU A 265 15.01 6.11 -24.66
CA GLU A 265 15.16 4.65 -24.85
C GLU A 265 14.40 4.17 -26.10
N THR A 266 13.24 4.76 -26.40
CA THR A 266 12.49 4.45 -27.63
C THR A 266 13.31 4.80 -28.89
N PHE A 267 14.05 5.92 -28.87
CA PHE A 267 14.95 6.30 -29.96
C PHE A 267 16.24 5.48 -30.00
N ALA A 268 16.82 5.16 -28.83
CA ALA A 268 18.04 4.37 -28.71
C ALA A 268 17.85 2.91 -29.09
N ALA A 269 16.61 2.39 -29.03
CA ALA A 269 16.26 1.05 -29.48
C ALA A 269 17.03 -0.07 -28.76
N SER A 270 17.41 0.17 -27.51
CA SER A 270 18.29 -0.66 -26.68
C SER A 270 17.79 -2.09 -26.45
N CYS A 271 16.48 -2.33 -26.57
CA CYS A 271 15.85 -3.64 -26.37
C CYS A 271 15.05 -4.12 -27.59
N LYS A 272 15.42 -3.73 -28.82
CA LYS A 272 14.75 -4.22 -30.03
C LYS A 272 14.87 -5.73 -30.17
N ASN A 273 13.85 -6.34 -30.76
CA ASN A 273 13.79 -7.75 -31.10
C ASN A 273 13.97 -8.72 -29.92
N LEU A 274 13.50 -8.35 -28.73
CA LEU A 274 13.60 -9.19 -27.52
C LEU A 274 13.04 -10.62 -27.69
N HIS A 275 12.10 -10.80 -28.63
CA HIS A 275 11.53 -12.09 -28.99
C HIS A 275 12.53 -13.07 -29.64
N GLU A 276 13.68 -12.60 -30.14
CA GLU A 276 14.75 -13.46 -30.66
C GLU A 276 15.57 -14.12 -29.53
N ASP A 277 15.52 -13.54 -28.32
CA ASP A 277 16.35 -13.94 -27.17
C ASP A 277 15.54 -14.58 -26.03
N VAL A 278 14.21 -14.67 -26.16
CA VAL A 278 13.32 -15.11 -25.07
C VAL A 278 12.31 -16.11 -25.56
N ASP A 279 12.27 -17.27 -24.90
CA ASP A 279 11.17 -18.23 -24.98
C ASP A 279 10.23 -18.04 -23.79
N ILE A 280 8.93 -17.90 -24.06
CA ILE A 280 7.90 -17.77 -23.00
C ILE A 280 7.04 -19.03 -23.00
N MET A 281 6.91 -19.63 -21.82
CA MET A 281 6.00 -20.73 -21.56
C MET A 281 5.03 -20.34 -20.45
N CYS A 282 3.72 -20.51 -20.70
CA CYS A 282 2.65 -20.27 -19.73
C CYS A 282 1.84 -21.55 -19.59
N ASP A 283 1.73 -22.09 -18.38
CA ASP A 283 0.95 -23.30 -18.07
C ASP A 283 1.27 -24.49 -18.99
N GLY A 284 2.56 -24.66 -19.32
CA GLY A 284 3.05 -25.71 -20.21
C GLY A 284 2.87 -25.42 -21.72
N VAL A 285 2.31 -24.27 -22.08
CA VAL A 285 2.10 -23.84 -23.47
C VAL A 285 3.17 -22.82 -23.85
N SER A 286 3.97 -23.12 -24.86
CA SER A 286 4.93 -22.17 -25.44
C SER A 286 4.19 -21.14 -26.31
N LEU A 287 4.54 -19.87 -26.14
CA LEU A 287 4.03 -18.77 -26.96
C LEU A 287 4.93 -18.59 -28.19
N ASP A 288 4.34 -18.61 -29.39
CA ASP A 288 5.06 -18.31 -30.63
C ASP A 288 5.22 -16.79 -30.80
N LEU A 289 6.43 -16.31 -30.46
CA LEU A 289 6.81 -14.91 -30.60
C LEU A 289 7.44 -14.60 -31.97
N SER A 290 7.89 -15.62 -32.70
CA SER A 290 8.66 -15.47 -33.95
C SER A 290 7.85 -14.89 -35.09
N ASN A 291 6.55 -15.19 -35.13
CA ASN A 291 5.60 -14.67 -36.11
C ASN A 291 4.87 -13.40 -35.64
N GLY A 292 5.29 -12.81 -34.53
CA GLY A 292 4.68 -11.62 -33.93
C GLY A 292 5.32 -10.29 -34.37
N PRO A 293 4.76 -9.15 -33.94
CA PRO A 293 5.44 -7.86 -34.08
C PRO A 293 6.72 -7.84 -33.23
N SER A 294 7.71 -7.04 -33.64
CA SER A 294 8.96 -6.88 -32.89
C SER A 294 8.68 -6.46 -31.44
N LEU A 295 9.08 -7.32 -30.50
CA LEU A 295 8.94 -7.12 -29.07
C LEU A 295 10.09 -6.27 -28.51
N GLN A 296 9.75 -5.29 -27.67
CA GLN A 296 10.73 -4.42 -26.99
C GLN A 296 10.73 -4.57 -25.46
N GLY A 297 9.74 -5.28 -24.92
CA GLY A 297 9.63 -5.52 -23.49
C GLY A 297 8.47 -6.44 -23.14
N ILE A 298 8.60 -7.11 -22.00
CA ILE A 298 7.62 -8.01 -21.41
C ILE A 298 7.26 -7.47 -20.04
N ALA A 299 5.98 -7.50 -19.67
CA ALA A 299 5.52 -7.12 -18.34
C ALA A 299 4.54 -8.17 -17.79
N LEU A 300 4.86 -8.70 -16.62
CA LEU A 300 4.01 -9.57 -15.81
C LEU A 300 3.30 -8.72 -14.77
N LEU A 301 1.96 -8.62 -14.85
CA LEU A 301 1.17 -7.67 -14.05
C LEU A 301 0.38 -8.41 -12.98
N ASN A 302 0.67 -8.14 -11.70
CA ASN A 302 -0.16 -8.56 -10.58
C ASN A 302 -1.32 -7.58 -10.32
N ILE A 303 -1.12 -6.29 -10.63
CA ILE A 303 -2.15 -5.25 -10.54
C ILE A 303 -2.37 -4.57 -11.91
N PRO A 304 -3.56 -3.99 -12.18
CA PRO A 304 -3.85 -3.37 -13.48
C PRO A 304 -3.09 -2.07 -13.76
N TYR A 305 -2.53 -1.44 -12.72
CA TYR A 305 -1.85 -0.14 -12.83
C TYR A 305 -0.33 -0.30 -12.88
N THR A 306 0.32 0.37 -13.82
CA THR A 306 1.78 0.41 -14.01
C THR A 306 2.26 1.82 -14.33
N HIS A 307 3.58 2.02 -14.34
CA HIS A 307 4.26 3.26 -14.76
C HIS A 307 3.70 4.55 -14.11
N GLY A 308 3.22 4.49 -12.86
CA GLY A 308 2.68 5.65 -12.17
C GLY A 308 1.29 6.10 -12.62
N GLY A 309 0.48 5.18 -13.12
CA GLY A 309 -0.98 5.34 -13.29
C GLY A 309 -1.57 4.84 -14.59
N SER A 310 -0.79 4.19 -15.45
CA SER A 310 -1.26 3.58 -16.69
C SER A 310 -2.04 2.30 -16.39
N ASN A 311 -3.31 2.23 -16.80
CA ASN A 311 -4.11 1.01 -16.68
C ASN A 311 -3.98 0.19 -17.97
N MET A 312 -3.22 -0.91 -17.92
CA MET A 312 -2.94 -1.73 -19.11
C MET A 312 -4.12 -2.57 -19.58
N TRP A 313 -5.09 -2.83 -18.70
CA TRP A 313 -6.27 -3.66 -19.01
C TRP A 313 -7.54 -2.85 -19.33
N GLY A 314 -7.46 -1.52 -19.23
CA GLY A 314 -8.57 -0.59 -19.48
C GLY A 314 -9.73 -0.69 -18.47
N ASP A 315 -10.75 0.16 -18.62
CA ASP A 315 -11.88 0.25 -17.68
C ASP A 315 -12.98 -0.83 -17.89
N ASN A 316 -12.68 -1.89 -18.65
CA ASN A 316 -13.69 -2.83 -19.14
C ASN A 316 -14.25 -3.80 -18.09
N ALA A 317 -13.67 -3.85 -16.88
CA ALA A 317 -14.21 -4.65 -15.78
C ALA A 317 -15.54 -4.09 -15.21
N GLY A 318 -15.89 -2.82 -15.46
CA GLY A 318 -17.10 -2.17 -14.92
C GLY A 318 -18.27 -1.97 -15.90
N LYS A 319 -18.09 -2.18 -17.21
CA LYS A 319 -19.10 -1.81 -18.23
C LYS A 319 -20.02 -2.95 -18.67
N LYS A 320 -19.73 -4.22 -18.36
CA LYS A 320 -20.57 -5.36 -18.77
C LYS A 320 -21.86 -5.57 -17.95
N VAL A 321 -22.03 -4.92 -16.80
CA VAL A 321 -23.23 -5.10 -15.95
C VAL A 321 -24.40 -4.17 -16.34
N LYS A 322 -24.18 -3.10 -17.13
CA LYS A 322 -25.25 -2.15 -17.50
C LYS A 322 -25.95 -2.44 -18.83
N ASN A 323 -25.46 -3.38 -19.64
CA ASN A 323 -26.05 -3.67 -20.96
C ASN A 323 -26.97 -4.90 -21.02
N CYS A 324 -27.31 -5.55 -19.89
CA CYS A 324 -28.25 -6.68 -19.89
C CYS A 324 -29.74 -6.29 -19.83
N LYS A 325 -30.10 -4.99 -19.80
CA LYS A 325 -31.52 -4.56 -19.81
C LYS A 325 -32.00 -3.86 -21.09
N SER A 326 -31.18 -3.79 -22.14
CA SER A 326 -31.55 -3.07 -23.36
C SER A 326 -31.04 -3.76 -24.62
N LYS A 327 -31.36 -5.04 -24.80
CA LYS A 327 -31.33 -5.71 -26.12
C LYS A 327 -32.26 -6.93 -26.18
N LYS A 328 -33.50 -6.76 -25.72
CA LYS A 328 -34.60 -7.70 -26.02
C LYS A 328 -35.32 -7.23 -27.29
N LYS A 329 -34.70 -7.46 -28.46
CA LYS A 329 -35.33 -7.60 -29.81
C LYS A 329 -34.27 -7.55 -30.92
N LYS A 330 -33.82 -8.71 -31.38
CA LYS A 330 -33.84 -9.19 -32.80
C LYS A 330 -32.81 -10.29 -33.04
N LYS A 331 -33.33 -11.43 -33.55
CA LYS A 331 -32.71 -12.49 -34.39
C LYS A 331 -31.54 -13.28 -33.75
N LYS A 332 -31.69 -14.56 -33.36
CA LYS A 332 -31.98 -15.79 -34.13
C LYS A 332 -31.05 -15.97 -35.33
N LYS A 333 -30.00 -16.81 -35.21
CA LYS A 333 -29.83 -18.14 -35.86
C LYS A 333 -28.37 -18.66 -35.74
N GLU A 334 -28.21 -19.93 -35.33
CA GLU A 334 -27.11 -20.92 -35.60
C GLU A 334 -25.64 -20.50 -35.31
N LYS A 335 -24.72 -21.36 -34.83
CA LYS A 335 -24.59 -22.83 -34.84
C LYS A 335 -23.51 -23.25 -33.82
N GLU A 336 -23.68 -24.42 -33.21
CA GLU A 336 -22.63 -25.13 -32.46
C GLU A 336 -21.45 -25.50 -33.38
N ARG A 337 -20.21 -25.36 -32.88
CA ARG A 337 -19.08 -26.16 -33.35
C ARG A 337 -18.03 -26.34 -32.26
N GLU A 338 -17.59 -27.58 -32.20
CA GLU A 338 -16.79 -28.25 -31.19
C GLU A 338 -15.35 -27.75 -31.07
N LEU A 339 -14.77 -28.08 -29.92
CA LEU A 339 -13.36 -28.05 -29.58
C LEU A 339 -12.49 -28.70 -30.67
N SER A 340 -11.46 -28.01 -31.15
CA SER A 340 -10.32 -28.64 -31.80
C SER A 340 -9.04 -27.92 -31.43
N THR A 341 -8.07 -28.71 -31.00
CA THR A 341 -6.66 -28.39 -30.75
C THR A 341 -5.98 -27.79 -31.97
N SER A 342 -5.48 -26.56 -31.87
CA SER A 342 -4.44 -26.01 -32.74
C SER A 342 -3.83 -24.77 -32.08
N SER A 343 -2.51 -24.70 -32.08
CA SER A 343 -1.65 -23.63 -31.58
C SER A 343 -2.23 -22.23 -31.81
N PHE A 344 -2.25 -21.40 -30.76
CA PHE A 344 -2.72 -20.02 -30.85
C PHE A 344 -1.69 -19.18 -31.61
N ASN A 345 -2.15 -18.53 -32.68
CA ASN A 345 -1.34 -17.65 -33.51
C ASN A 345 -1.14 -16.29 -32.80
N SER A 346 0.02 -15.65 -32.97
CA SER A 346 0.43 -14.40 -32.30
C SER A 346 -0.52 -13.20 -32.52
N VAL A 347 -1.43 -13.28 -33.50
CA VAL A 347 -2.41 -12.25 -33.82
C VAL A 347 -3.64 -12.26 -32.88
N ASP A 348 -3.79 -13.29 -32.04
CA ASP A 348 -4.86 -13.36 -31.03
C ASP A 348 -4.43 -12.85 -29.63
N LEU A 349 -3.17 -12.44 -29.46
CA LEU A 349 -2.63 -11.90 -28.19
C LEU A 349 -2.92 -10.40 -27.96
N SER A 350 -4.03 -9.88 -28.51
CA SER A 350 -4.57 -8.56 -28.13
C SER A 350 -5.55 -8.62 -26.95
N THR A 351 -5.62 -9.75 -26.24
CA THR A 351 -6.52 -9.91 -25.10
C THR A 351 -5.78 -10.44 -23.89
N ALA A 352 -5.75 -9.60 -22.85
CA ALA A 352 -5.48 -9.96 -21.47
C ALA A 352 -6.16 -11.29 -21.11
N VAL A 353 -5.39 -12.36 -20.90
CA VAL A 353 -5.93 -13.58 -20.28
C VAL A 353 -5.79 -13.39 -18.78
N GLN A 354 -6.89 -13.03 -18.12
CA GLN A 354 -6.99 -13.15 -16.67
C GLN A 354 -7.44 -14.59 -16.39
N ASP A 355 -6.50 -15.46 -16.04
CA ASP A 355 -6.87 -16.77 -15.55
C ASP A 355 -7.42 -16.64 -14.11
N LYS A 356 -8.46 -17.41 -13.84
CA LYS A 356 -9.10 -17.51 -12.52
C LYS A 356 -9.23 -18.99 -12.21
N ARG A 357 -8.32 -19.49 -11.37
CA ARG A 357 -8.41 -20.62 -10.43
C ARG A 357 -6.97 -20.97 -9.99
N GLU A 358 -6.67 -21.56 -8.83
CA GLU A 358 -7.44 -22.26 -7.82
C GLU A 358 -6.71 -22.20 -6.46
N GLU A 359 -7.43 -22.41 -5.36
CA GLU A 359 -6.96 -22.30 -3.98
C GLU A 359 -5.96 -23.39 -3.58
N GLU A 360 -4.75 -23.03 -3.13
CA GLU A 360 -3.97 -23.88 -2.22
C GLU A 360 -3.01 -23.07 -1.32
N LYS A 361 -3.21 -23.18 0.01
CA LYS A 361 -2.35 -22.77 1.14
C LYS A 361 -1.35 -21.61 0.91
N GLU A 362 -1.86 -20.41 0.65
CA GLU A 362 -1.04 -19.20 0.53
C GLU A 362 -0.96 -18.38 1.82
N LYS A 363 0.19 -17.75 2.06
CA LYS A 363 0.34 -16.67 3.05
C LYS A 363 -0.40 -15.44 2.54
N ASN A 364 -1.68 -15.40 2.90
CA ASN A 364 -2.64 -14.46 2.37
C ASN A 364 -2.61 -13.13 3.14
N TYR A 365 -2.18 -12.04 2.50
CA TYR A 365 -2.12 -10.70 3.11
C TYR A 365 -3.40 -9.90 2.81
N ARG A 366 -3.97 -9.30 3.86
CA ARG A 366 -5.17 -8.45 3.78
C ARG A 366 -4.76 -6.99 3.58
N VAL A 367 -5.15 -6.38 2.46
CA VAL A 367 -4.94 -4.97 2.15
C VAL A 367 -6.27 -4.25 2.03
N ARG A 368 -6.39 -2.99 2.47
CA ARG A 368 -7.71 -2.31 2.50
C ARG A 368 -8.04 -1.59 1.19
N ASP A 369 -9.29 -1.68 0.74
CA ASP A 369 -9.86 -0.90 -0.38
C ASP A 369 -10.96 0.05 0.14
N THR A 370 -11.23 1.14 -0.57
CA THR A 370 -12.28 2.10 -0.25
C THR A 370 -13.50 1.89 -1.17
N HIS A 371 -14.42 1.02 -0.77
CA HIS A 371 -15.75 0.94 -1.38
C HIS A 371 -16.88 1.03 -0.37
N LEU A 372 -17.81 1.93 -0.65
CA LEU A 372 -19.16 1.96 -0.10
C LEU A 372 -20.08 1.28 -1.13
N PHE A 373 -20.63 0.12 -0.78
CA PHE A 373 -21.86 -0.35 -1.41
C PHE A 373 -23.01 0.55 -0.95
N HIS A 374 -23.69 1.18 -1.90
CA HIS A 374 -25.13 1.42 -1.80
C HIS A 374 -25.81 0.84 -3.03
#